data_AF-A0A7U9QUE5-F1
#
_entry.id   AF-A0A7U9QUE5-F1
#
_cell.length_a   1.000
_cell.length_b   1.000
_cell.length_c   1.000
_cell.angle_alpha   90.00
_cell.angle_beta   90.00
_cell.angle_gamma   90.00
#
_symmetry.space_group_name_H-M   'P 1'
#
loop_
_entity.id
_entity.type
_entity.pdbx_description
1 polymer ?
#
loop_
_entity_poly.entity_id
_entity_poly.type
_entity_poly.pdbx_seq_one_letter_code
_entity_poly.pdbx_strand_id
1 'polypeptide(L)'
;MNDYRGRARKRSQNLLIVEGHHEKNKLFWLIFKCFPEININMDEIWIYGTNIYQLYNDIVKEYGEKWAEENVDIDLPFVISKKQYPDGLRYKEDFTNIVLVFDYERHDTNFSEEKILEMQRCFADAADVGKLYINYPMIESYRHLCQLPDDDFAERKIPVSLQRGKEYKALVKQESILGSKVDFPHRIDDLLEKRFGVSDIEKRKKCCGKILEISSVNSMEHVIDNALQEVVAEHILPTAKYQLVDWVAKQEYVHMNLTYWEYIRGVFKQVIYHNISKANRIQYGQYQIPEHKYKGYFERLDLTEILKVQNLASKDKITGFIWVLNTCIYFIAEYNFRLVMD
;
A
#
# COMPACT_ATOMS: atom_id res chain seq x y z
N MET A 1 -39.72 -11.15 17.43
CA MET A 1 -39.14 -9.89 17.95
C MET A 1 -37.88 -10.26 18.69
N ASN A 2 -36.71 -10.07 18.07
CA ASN A 2 -35.41 -10.23 18.72
C ASN A 2 -34.78 -8.84 18.85
N ASP A 3 -34.57 -8.41 20.08
CA ASP A 3 -34.01 -7.12 20.48
C ASP A 3 -32.48 -7.11 20.29
N TYR A 4 -32.03 -7.02 19.03
CA TYR A 4 -30.68 -6.54 18.71
C TYR A 4 -30.72 -5.05 18.38
N ARG A 5 -31.11 -4.22 19.37
CA ARG A 5 -30.78 -2.78 19.39
C ARG A 5 -29.33 -2.70 19.90
N GLY A 6 -28.31 -2.62 19.06
CA GLY A 6 -28.07 -1.53 18.13
C GLY A 6 -27.03 -0.61 18.76
N ARG A 7 -25.74 -1.01 18.77
CA ARG A 7 -24.66 0.00 18.77
C ARG A 7 -24.94 0.88 17.56
N ALA A 8 -25.07 2.19 17.75
CA ALA A 8 -25.34 3.13 16.69
C ALA A 8 -24.38 2.84 15.52
N ARG A 9 -24.92 2.31 14.41
CA ARG A 9 -24.14 1.96 13.22
C ARG A 9 -23.47 3.22 12.72
N LYS A 10 -22.14 3.23 12.69
CA LYS A 10 -21.32 4.33 12.19
C LYS A 10 -21.46 4.34 10.67
N ARG A 11 -22.41 5.13 10.13
CA ARG A 11 -22.77 5.21 8.71
C ARG A 11 -21.71 5.90 7.81
N SER A 12 -20.43 5.80 8.15
CA SER A 12 -19.39 6.65 7.54
C SER A 12 -17.97 6.07 7.63
N GLN A 13 -17.81 4.76 7.50
CA GLN A 13 -16.51 4.07 7.63
C GLN A 13 -15.93 3.70 6.27
N ASN A 14 -14.60 3.74 6.12
CA ASN A 14 -13.95 3.30 4.89
C ASN A 14 -13.29 1.95 5.16
N LEU A 15 -13.67 0.90 4.44
CA LEU A 15 -13.09 -0.42 4.59
C LEU A 15 -11.97 -0.63 3.57
N LEU A 16 -10.77 -0.96 4.07
CA LEU A 16 -9.69 -1.49 3.23
C LEU A 16 -9.49 -2.96 3.54
N ILE A 17 -9.64 -3.81 2.53
CA ILE A 17 -9.37 -5.25 2.61
C ILE A 17 -8.03 -5.48 1.93
N VAL A 18 -7.06 -5.98 2.68
CA VAL A 18 -5.71 -6.24 2.20
C VAL A 18 -5.33 -7.70 2.38
N GLU A 19 -4.48 -8.20 1.51
CA GLU A 19 -4.00 -9.59 1.55
C GLU A 19 -3.29 -9.93 2.88
N GLY A 20 -2.38 -9.07 3.35
CA GLY A 20 -1.51 -9.39 4.49
C GLY A 20 -1.20 -8.24 5.46
N HIS A 21 -0.33 -8.55 6.42
CA HIS A 21 0.12 -7.60 7.43
C HIS A 21 1.07 -6.53 6.87
N HIS A 22 1.76 -6.79 5.75
CA HIS A 22 2.72 -5.84 5.19
C HIS A 22 1.99 -4.60 4.65
N GLU A 23 0.91 -4.82 3.92
CA GLU A 23 0.02 -3.81 3.35
C GLU A 23 -0.51 -2.90 4.45
N LYS A 24 -1.10 -3.49 5.50
CA LYS A 24 -1.63 -2.75 6.65
C LYS A 24 -0.52 -2.02 7.43
N ASN A 25 0.42 -2.77 8.00
CA ASN A 25 1.32 -2.25 9.03
C ASN A 25 2.50 -1.44 8.48
N LYS A 26 2.78 -1.53 7.17
CA LYS A 26 3.85 -0.75 6.53
C LYS A 26 3.31 0.26 5.53
N LEU A 27 2.68 -0.20 4.45
CA LEU A 27 2.29 0.70 3.36
C LEU A 27 1.19 1.67 3.80
N PHE A 28 0.02 1.16 4.20
CA PHE A 28 -1.11 2.03 4.55
C PHE A 28 -0.86 2.83 5.82
N TRP A 29 -0.17 2.25 6.81
CA TRP A 29 0.33 3.00 7.95
C TRP A 29 1.15 4.22 7.51
N LEU A 30 2.10 4.04 6.59
CA LEU A 30 2.93 5.13 6.10
C LEU A 30 2.13 6.13 5.25
N ILE A 31 1.27 5.65 4.36
CA ILE A 31 0.38 6.50 3.54
C ILE A 31 -0.43 7.42 4.46
N PHE A 32 -1.10 6.89 5.49
CA PHE A 32 -1.94 7.72 6.37
C PHE A 32 -1.14 8.68 7.26
N LYS A 33 0.15 8.42 7.48
CA LYS A 33 1.05 9.39 8.12
C LYS A 33 1.46 10.51 7.17
N CYS A 34 1.72 10.21 5.90
CA CYS A 34 2.12 11.20 4.91
C CYS A 34 0.94 11.98 4.30
N PHE A 35 -0.25 11.41 4.33
CA PHE A 35 -1.49 11.97 3.80
C PHE A 35 -2.58 11.98 4.88
N PRO A 36 -2.43 12.79 5.95
CA PRO A 36 -3.42 12.86 7.03
C PRO A 36 -4.80 13.36 6.57
N GLU A 37 -4.90 13.94 5.37
CA GLU A 37 -6.17 14.29 4.73
C GLU A 37 -7.02 13.06 4.38
N ILE A 38 -6.37 11.89 4.26
CA ILE A 38 -7.02 10.59 4.13
C ILE A 38 -7.42 10.11 5.52
N ASN A 39 -8.67 10.37 5.89
CA ASN A 39 -9.18 10.07 7.23
C ASN A 39 -9.73 8.64 7.30
N ILE A 40 -8.84 7.65 7.23
CA ILE A 40 -9.16 6.22 7.42
C ILE A 40 -8.49 5.72 8.69
N ASN A 41 -9.24 5.07 9.57
CA ASN A 41 -8.67 4.46 10.77
C ASN A 41 -8.00 3.13 10.40
N MET A 42 -6.80 2.88 10.94
CA MET A 42 -6.10 1.60 10.84
C MET A 42 -6.94 0.39 11.28
N ASP A 43 -7.89 0.57 12.21
CA ASP A 43 -8.83 -0.48 12.63
C ASP A 43 -9.83 -0.87 11.52
N GLU A 44 -10.03 0.02 10.54
CA GLU A 44 -10.88 -0.20 9.36
C GLU A 44 -10.11 -0.83 8.19
N ILE A 45 -8.83 -1.20 8.40
CA ILE A 45 -8.08 -2.06 7.48
C ILE A 45 -8.19 -3.51 7.95
N TRP A 46 -8.94 -4.32 7.22
CA TRP A 46 -9.09 -5.74 7.45
C TRP A 46 -8.04 -6.53 6.68
N ILE A 47 -7.38 -7.44 7.37
CA ILE A 47 -6.45 -8.37 6.75
C ILE A 47 -7.26 -9.60 6.37
N TYR A 48 -7.41 -9.84 5.07
CA TYR A 48 -8.08 -11.04 4.58
C TYR A 48 -7.25 -12.30 4.89
N GLY A 49 -5.92 -12.19 4.78
CA GLY A 49 -4.97 -13.22 5.22
C GLY A 49 -4.70 -14.32 4.20
N THR A 50 -5.18 -14.16 2.97
CA THR A 50 -4.95 -15.08 1.84
C THR A 50 -5.18 -14.35 0.52
N ASN A 51 -5.08 -15.04 -0.61
CA ASN A 51 -5.10 -14.44 -1.94
C ASN A 51 -6.50 -14.26 -2.53
N ILE A 52 -6.54 -13.55 -3.66
CA ILE A 52 -7.77 -13.19 -4.38
C ILE A 52 -8.57 -14.41 -4.84
N TYR A 53 -7.92 -15.55 -5.14
CA TYR A 53 -8.61 -16.75 -5.61
C TYR A 53 -9.39 -17.44 -4.48
N GLN A 54 -8.88 -17.38 -3.25
CA GLN A 54 -9.65 -17.83 -2.09
C GLN A 54 -10.83 -16.91 -1.80
N LEU A 55 -10.67 -15.58 -2.01
CA LEU A 55 -11.79 -14.66 -1.90
C LEU A 55 -12.87 -14.96 -2.95
N TYR A 56 -12.46 -15.21 -4.20
CA TYR A 56 -13.36 -15.64 -5.27
C TYR A 56 -14.17 -16.89 -4.86
N ASN A 57 -13.50 -17.91 -4.30
CA ASN A 57 -14.17 -19.13 -3.88
C ASN A 57 -15.16 -18.89 -2.73
N ASP A 58 -14.85 -17.99 -1.79
CA ASP A 58 -15.77 -17.60 -0.72
C ASP A 58 -17.01 -16.87 -1.27
N ILE A 59 -16.84 -16.01 -2.28
CA ILE A 59 -17.96 -15.36 -2.99
C ILE A 59 -18.83 -16.41 -3.68
N VAL A 60 -18.24 -17.35 -4.43
CA VAL A 60 -18.97 -18.45 -5.08
C VAL A 60 -19.74 -19.29 -4.07
N LYS A 61 -19.17 -19.54 -2.89
CA LYS A 61 -19.84 -20.30 -1.83
C LYS A 61 -21.08 -19.58 -1.28
N GLU A 62 -21.06 -18.25 -1.24
CA GLU A 62 -22.18 -17.46 -0.71
C GLU A 62 -23.23 -17.13 -1.77
N TYR A 63 -22.81 -16.81 -3.00
CA TYR A 63 -23.68 -16.29 -4.06
C TYR A 63 -23.86 -17.24 -5.26
N GLY A 64 -23.20 -18.39 -5.26
CA GLY A 64 -23.27 -19.39 -6.34
C GLY A 64 -22.25 -19.17 -7.46
N GLU A 65 -22.09 -20.18 -8.35
CA GLU A 65 -21.07 -20.16 -9.41
C GLU A 65 -21.31 -19.08 -10.48
N LYS A 66 -22.56 -18.66 -10.68
CA LYS A 66 -22.96 -17.69 -11.71
C LYS A 66 -23.00 -16.24 -11.21
N TRP A 67 -22.45 -15.97 -10.02
CA TRP A 67 -22.51 -14.64 -9.40
C TRP A 67 -22.03 -13.51 -10.33
N ALA A 68 -21.00 -13.78 -11.15
CA ALA A 68 -20.44 -12.83 -12.09
C ALA A 68 -21.29 -12.64 -13.35
N GLU A 69 -21.98 -13.68 -13.84
CA GLU A 69 -22.87 -13.62 -15.00
C GLU A 69 -24.20 -12.92 -14.66
N GLU A 70 -24.70 -13.14 -13.45
CA GLU A 70 -25.99 -12.63 -12.98
C GLU A 70 -25.91 -11.21 -12.40
N ASN A 71 -24.71 -10.59 -12.38
CA ASN A 71 -24.44 -9.28 -11.77
C ASN A 71 -25.02 -9.18 -10.35
N VAL A 72 -24.78 -10.21 -9.53
CA VAL A 72 -25.29 -10.26 -8.15
C VAL A 72 -24.68 -9.13 -7.34
N ASP A 73 -25.50 -8.47 -6.52
CA ASP A 73 -25.01 -7.44 -5.59
C ASP A 73 -24.25 -8.10 -4.43
N ILE A 74 -22.92 -8.07 -4.49
CA ILE A 74 -22.03 -8.74 -3.53
C ILE A 74 -21.87 -7.89 -2.27
N ASP A 75 -22.43 -8.36 -1.15
CA ASP A 75 -22.07 -7.87 0.19
C ASP A 75 -20.75 -8.50 0.66
N LEU A 76 -19.64 -7.92 0.19
CA LEU A 76 -18.29 -8.39 0.49
C LEU A 76 -17.95 -8.32 2.00
N PRO A 77 -18.28 -7.24 2.74
CA PRO A 77 -18.06 -7.21 4.18
C PRO A 77 -18.78 -8.34 4.92
N PHE A 78 -19.97 -8.75 4.46
CA PHE A 78 -20.67 -9.89 5.02
C PHE A 78 -19.93 -11.20 4.78
N VAL A 79 -19.48 -11.47 3.55
CA VAL A 79 -18.69 -12.68 3.23
C VAL A 79 -17.46 -12.79 4.13
N ILE A 80 -16.71 -11.70 4.29
CA ILE A 80 -15.47 -11.69 5.08
C ILE A 80 -15.78 -11.80 6.57
N SER A 81 -16.73 -11.00 7.09
CA SER A 81 -17.06 -11.01 8.51
C SER A 81 -17.69 -12.32 8.96
N LYS A 82 -18.50 -12.98 8.14
CA LYS A 82 -19.03 -14.32 8.42
C LYS A 82 -17.92 -15.36 8.59
N LYS A 83 -16.83 -15.24 7.82
CA LYS A 83 -15.65 -16.14 7.89
C LYS A 83 -14.74 -15.84 9.08
N GLN A 84 -14.45 -14.55 9.32
CA GLN A 84 -13.42 -14.14 10.30
C GLN A 84 -13.98 -13.73 11.67
N TYR A 85 -15.21 -13.20 11.72
CA TYR A 85 -15.84 -12.59 12.88
C TYR A 85 -17.32 -13.02 13.00
N PRO A 86 -17.61 -14.32 13.22
CA PRO A 86 -18.98 -14.84 13.15
C PRO A 86 -19.95 -14.18 14.14
N ASP A 87 -19.46 -13.69 15.28
CA ASP A 87 -20.27 -12.98 16.29
C ASP A 87 -20.37 -11.45 16.04
N GLY A 88 -19.70 -10.95 15.00
CA GLY A 88 -19.55 -9.53 14.69
C GLY A 88 -19.77 -9.26 13.20
N LEU A 89 -20.86 -9.78 12.65
CA LEU A 89 -21.22 -9.60 11.24
C LEU A 89 -21.30 -8.12 10.87
N ARG A 90 -20.82 -7.84 9.66
CA ARG A 90 -20.74 -6.51 9.06
C ARG A 90 -21.29 -6.60 7.66
N TYR A 91 -21.88 -5.50 7.20
CA TYR A 91 -22.56 -5.44 5.93
C TYR A 91 -22.02 -4.30 5.09
N LYS A 92 -22.23 -4.37 3.77
CA LYS A 92 -21.86 -3.31 2.82
C LYS A 92 -22.34 -1.93 3.29
N GLU A 93 -23.58 -1.85 3.77
CA GLU A 93 -24.22 -0.64 4.29
C GLU A 93 -23.53 0.00 5.51
N ASP A 94 -22.63 -0.72 6.19
CA ASP A 94 -21.85 -0.17 7.29
C ASP A 94 -20.67 0.70 6.81
N PHE A 95 -20.40 0.73 5.51
CA PHE A 95 -19.23 1.38 4.91
C PHE A 95 -19.63 2.34 3.78
N THR A 96 -18.89 3.45 3.67
CA THR A 96 -19.04 4.43 2.59
C THR A 96 -18.20 4.05 1.39
N ASN A 97 -16.99 3.52 1.63
CA ASN A 97 -16.12 3.03 0.57
C ASN A 97 -15.55 1.67 0.97
N ILE A 98 -15.45 0.76 0.00
CA ILE A 98 -14.81 -0.55 0.14
C ILE A 98 -13.69 -0.64 -0.89
N VAL A 99 -12.47 -0.84 -0.42
CA VAL A 99 -11.28 -0.96 -1.27
C VAL A 99 -10.65 -2.33 -1.02
N LEU A 100 -10.27 -3.02 -2.08
CA LEU A 100 -9.59 -4.30 -2.05
C LEU A 100 -8.19 -4.13 -2.64
N VAL A 101 -7.19 -4.71 -1.99
CA VAL A 101 -5.81 -4.71 -2.46
C VAL A 101 -5.25 -6.13 -2.42
N PHE A 102 -4.90 -6.63 -3.61
CA PHE A 102 -4.39 -7.99 -3.79
C PHE A 102 -3.20 -8.00 -4.75
N ASP A 103 -2.39 -9.05 -4.65
CA ASP A 103 -1.24 -9.25 -5.52
C ASP A 103 -1.60 -10.07 -6.77
N TYR A 104 -0.85 -9.87 -7.85
CA TYR A 104 -0.99 -10.63 -9.09
C TYR A 104 -0.21 -11.94 -9.03
N GLU A 105 -0.85 -12.98 -8.50
CA GLU A 105 -0.24 -14.29 -8.30
C GLU A 105 -0.45 -15.23 -9.51
N ARG A 106 0.23 -15.00 -10.63
CA ARG A 106 0.14 -15.89 -11.81
C ARG A 106 0.55 -17.35 -11.54
N HIS A 107 1.41 -17.55 -10.56
CA HIS A 107 1.93 -18.88 -10.21
C HIS A 107 1.06 -19.63 -9.21
N ASP A 108 -0.01 -19.03 -8.71
CA ASP A 108 -0.94 -19.73 -7.82
C ASP A 108 -1.60 -20.90 -8.56
N THR A 109 -1.81 -22.01 -7.85
CA THR A 109 -2.42 -23.20 -8.44
C THR A 109 -3.89 -22.99 -8.84
N ASN A 110 -4.56 -21.98 -8.26
CA ASN A 110 -5.92 -21.59 -8.58
C ASN A 110 -5.99 -20.41 -9.56
N PHE A 111 -4.85 -19.99 -10.13
CA PHE A 111 -4.81 -18.93 -11.12
C PHE A 111 -5.78 -19.21 -12.27
N SER A 112 -6.61 -18.22 -12.59
CA SER A 112 -7.49 -18.24 -13.75
C SER A 112 -7.67 -16.82 -14.26
N GLU A 113 -7.40 -16.62 -15.56
CA GLU A 113 -7.58 -15.33 -16.23
C GLU A 113 -9.03 -14.87 -16.18
N GLU A 114 -9.99 -15.78 -16.37
CA GLU A 114 -11.42 -15.50 -16.20
C GLU A 114 -11.73 -15.03 -14.78
N LYS A 115 -11.35 -15.80 -13.75
CA LYS A 115 -11.71 -15.48 -12.35
C LYS A 115 -11.21 -14.11 -11.92
N ILE A 116 -9.94 -13.79 -12.21
CA ILE A 116 -9.38 -12.49 -11.82
C ILE A 116 -10.00 -11.33 -12.62
N LEU A 117 -10.39 -11.56 -13.88
CA LEU A 117 -11.13 -10.58 -14.68
C LEU A 117 -12.55 -10.36 -14.17
N GLU A 118 -13.25 -11.41 -13.73
CA GLU A 118 -14.58 -11.31 -13.09
C GLU A 118 -14.50 -10.47 -11.82
N MET A 119 -13.49 -10.72 -10.98
CA MET A 119 -13.24 -9.91 -9.77
C MET A 119 -12.96 -8.43 -10.13
N GLN A 120 -12.10 -8.16 -11.12
CA GLN A 120 -11.74 -6.79 -11.51
C GLN A 120 -12.94 -6.02 -12.10
N ARG A 121 -13.86 -6.70 -12.80
CA ARG A 121 -15.08 -6.08 -13.34
C ARG A 121 -16.14 -5.83 -12.27
N CYS A 122 -16.32 -6.78 -11.35
CA CYS A 122 -17.29 -6.65 -10.26
C CYS A 122 -16.88 -5.50 -9.32
N PHE A 123 -15.63 -5.50 -8.87
CA PHE A 123 -15.13 -4.52 -7.91
C PHE A 123 -14.52 -3.31 -8.63
N ALA A 124 -15.37 -2.50 -9.27
CA ALA A 124 -14.95 -1.33 -10.05
C ALA A 124 -15.15 0.02 -9.34
N ASP A 125 -16.11 0.12 -8.41
CA ASP A 125 -16.49 1.36 -7.71
C ASP A 125 -16.46 1.19 -6.19
N ALA A 126 -15.64 2.01 -5.53
CA ALA A 126 -15.43 1.94 -4.10
C ALA A 126 -16.71 2.25 -3.32
N ALA A 127 -17.60 3.10 -3.86
CA ALA A 127 -18.83 3.51 -3.20
C ALA A 127 -20.01 2.53 -3.38
N ASP A 128 -19.82 1.46 -4.15
CA ASP A 128 -20.81 0.40 -4.34
C ASP A 128 -20.31 -0.94 -3.75
N VAL A 129 -20.12 -1.99 -4.56
CA VAL A 129 -19.66 -3.31 -4.11
C VAL A 129 -18.18 -3.33 -3.73
N GLY A 130 -17.44 -2.29 -4.11
CA GLY A 130 -16.05 -2.05 -3.78
C GLY A 130 -15.17 -1.88 -5.02
N LYS A 131 -13.91 -1.49 -4.78
CA LYS A 131 -12.91 -1.29 -5.84
C LYS A 131 -11.67 -2.12 -5.62
N LEU A 132 -11.29 -2.90 -6.63
CA LEU A 132 -10.12 -3.77 -6.60
C LEU A 132 -8.91 -3.13 -7.26
N TYR A 133 -7.82 -3.07 -6.50
CA TYR A 133 -6.48 -2.79 -7.00
C TYR A 133 -5.64 -4.07 -6.96
N ILE A 134 -5.03 -4.39 -8.10
CA ILE A 134 -4.10 -5.51 -8.26
C ILE A 134 -2.68 -4.96 -8.41
N ASN A 135 -1.75 -5.45 -7.59
CA ASN A 135 -0.35 -5.07 -7.67
C ASN A 135 0.45 -6.11 -8.45
N TYR A 136 1.26 -5.65 -9.38
CA TYR A 136 1.99 -6.49 -10.33
C TYR A 136 3.50 -6.40 -10.09
N PRO A 137 4.19 -7.51 -9.79
CA PRO A 137 3.59 -8.81 -9.41
C PRO A 137 2.98 -8.80 -8.00
N MET A 138 3.39 -7.87 -7.14
CA MET A 138 2.96 -7.82 -5.74
C MET A 138 3.16 -6.45 -5.11
N ILE A 139 2.74 -6.28 -3.86
CA ILE A 139 2.78 -5.02 -3.11
C ILE A 139 4.16 -4.34 -3.19
N GLU A 140 5.27 -5.08 -3.15
CA GLU A 140 6.61 -4.48 -3.21
C GLU A 140 6.89 -3.65 -4.48
N SER A 141 6.05 -3.76 -5.53
CA SER A 141 6.18 -2.99 -6.76
C SER A 141 6.14 -1.47 -6.56
N TYR A 142 5.49 -0.94 -5.52
CA TYR A 142 5.53 0.52 -5.25
C TYR A 142 6.93 1.01 -4.89
N ARG A 143 7.80 0.12 -4.40
CA ARG A 143 9.17 0.45 -4.03
C ARG A 143 10.15 0.23 -5.18
N HIS A 144 9.77 -0.42 -6.28
CA HIS A 144 10.70 -0.87 -7.30
C HIS A 144 11.15 0.26 -8.25
N LEU A 145 11.75 1.32 -7.68
CA LEU A 145 12.36 2.46 -8.34
C LEU A 145 13.84 2.57 -7.94
N CYS A 146 14.70 2.71 -8.94
CA CYS A 146 16.16 2.73 -8.80
C CYS A 146 16.71 4.16 -8.62
N GLN A 147 15.89 5.17 -8.90
CA GLN A 147 16.17 6.58 -8.71
C GLN A 147 14.85 7.37 -8.65
N LEU A 148 14.89 8.68 -8.42
CA LEU A 148 13.73 9.55 -8.52
C LEU A 148 14.16 10.87 -9.20
N PRO A 149 13.59 11.23 -10.37
CA PRO A 149 12.66 10.45 -11.19
C PRO A 149 13.33 9.21 -11.84
N ASP A 150 12.53 8.21 -12.22
CA ASP A 150 12.96 6.94 -12.82
C ASP A 150 12.31 6.71 -14.21
N ASP A 151 12.96 7.19 -15.26
CA ASP A 151 12.48 6.99 -16.63
C ASP A 151 12.52 5.52 -17.08
N ASP A 152 13.48 4.74 -16.58
CA ASP A 152 13.62 3.31 -16.88
C ASP A 152 12.45 2.49 -16.28
N PHE A 153 11.74 3.03 -15.29
CA PHE A 153 10.53 2.41 -14.77
C PHE A 153 9.48 2.16 -15.87
N ALA A 154 9.47 2.96 -16.94
CA ALA A 154 8.61 2.77 -18.11
C ALA A 154 8.66 1.34 -18.66
N GLU A 155 9.86 0.76 -18.73
CA GLU A 155 10.10 -0.57 -19.31
C GLU A 155 10.33 -1.67 -18.28
N ARG A 156 10.29 -1.34 -16.97
CA ARG A 156 10.62 -2.30 -15.91
C ARG A 156 9.61 -3.45 -15.87
N LYS A 157 10.12 -4.68 -15.98
CA LYS A 157 9.34 -5.91 -16.00
C LYS A 157 10.13 -7.04 -15.36
N ILE A 158 9.44 -8.05 -14.88
CA ILE A 158 10.07 -9.27 -14.39
C ILE A 158 9.67 -10.46 -15.27
N PRO A 159 10.57 -11.44 -15.49
CA PRO A 159 10.20 -12.63 -16.22
C PRO A 159 9.20 -13.47 -15.41
N VAL A 160 8.25 -14.12 -16.08
CA VAL A 160 7.32 -15.07 -15.45
C VAL A 160 8.06 -16.27 -14.85
N SER A 161 9.28 -16.56 -15.29
CA SER A 161 10.10 -17.60 -14.65
C SER A 161 10.54 -17.26 -13.22
N LEU A 162 10.40 -16.01 -12.77
CA LEU A 162 10.64 -15.57 -11.39
C LEU A 162 9.47 -15.99 -10.48
N GLN A 163 9.32 -17.31 -10.27
CA GLN A 163 8.11 -17.91 -9.70
C GLN A 163 7.89 -17.61 -8.21
N ARG A 164 8.91 -17.13 -7.48
CA ARG A 164 8.83 -16.97 -6.02
C ARG A 164 8.77 -15.51 -5.64
N GLY A 165 7.70 -15.12 -4.93
CA GLY A 165 7.57 -13.78 -4.34
C GLY A 165 8.79 -13.38 -3.49
N LYS A 166 9.45 -14.33 -2.82
CA LYS A 166 10.70 -14.07 -2.08
C LYS A 166 11.85 -13.57 -2.98
N GLU A 167 11.96 -14.08 -4.20
CA GLU A 167 12.99 -13.68 -5.16
C GLU A 167 12.71 -12.27 -5.67
N TYR A 168 11.46 -11.95 -5.99
CA TYR A 168 11.07 -10.59 -6.34
C TYR A 168 11.30 -9.59 -5.19
N LYS A 169 10.95 -9.95 -3.95
CA LYS A 169 11.25 -9.11 -2.77
C LYS A 169 12.74 -8.87 -2.60
N ALA A 170 13.57 -9.88 -2.85
CA ALA A 170 15.02 -9.74 -2.80
C ALA A 170 15.54 -8.81 -3.90
N LEU A 171 14.99 -8.93 -5.12
CA LEU A 171 15.31 -8.05 -6.24
C LEU A 171 14.97 -6.59 -5.91
N VAL A 172 13.75 -6.32 -5.46
CA VAL A 172 13.34 -4.96 -5.05
C VAL A 172 14.24 -4.43 -3.95
N LYS A 173 14.61 -5.24 -2.96
CA LYS A 173 15.52 -4.82 -1.88
C LYS A 173 16.92 -4.45 -2.39
N GLN A 174 17.39 -5.13 -3.44
CA GLN A 174 18.71 -4.89 -4.03
C GLN A 174 18.73 -3.65 -4.92
N GLU A 175 17.69 -3.45 -5.73
CA GLU A 175 17.66 -2.41 -6.76
C GLU A 175 17.04 -1.09 -6.28
N SER A 176 16.12 -1.14 -5.31
CA SER A 176 15.35 0.03 -4.87
C SER A 176 16.14 1.01 -4.01
N ILE A 177 16.03 2.31 -4.33
CA ILE A 177 16.49 3.38 -3.43
C ILE A 177 15.49 3.73 -2.33
N LEU A 178 14.27 3.18 -2.38
CA LEU A 178 13.18 3.54 -1.49
C LEU A 178 13.15 2.71 -0.21
N GLY A 179 13.75 1.52 -0.20
CA GLY A 179 13.70 0.61 0.95
C GLY A 179 14.19 1.25 2.26
N SER A 180 15.36 1.89 2.23
CA SER A 180 15.93 2.54 3.41
C SER A 180 15.09 3.73 3.91
N LYS A 181 14.47 4.46 2.98
CA LYS A 181 13.65 5.66 3.23
C LYS A 181 12.28 5.27 3.82
N VAL A 182 11.61 4.29 3.23
CA VAL A 182 10.27 3.83 3.63
C VAL A 182 10.30 3.06 4.96
N ASP A 183 11.35 2.26 5.19
CA ASP A 183 11.46 1.47 6.43
C ASP A 183 12.05 2.28 7.61
N PHE A 184 12.45 3.55 7.39
CA PHE A 184 13.17 4.35 8.38
C PHE A 184 12.48 4.48 9.75
N PRO A 185 11.17 4.77 9.86
CA PRO A 185 10.47 4.84 11.14
C PRO A 185 10.49 3.52 11.91
N HIS A 186 10.28 2.41 11.19
CA HIS A 186 10.32 1.07 11.78
C HIS A 186 11.73 0.69 12.22
N ARG A 187 12.76 1.14 11.51
CA ARG A 187 14.15 0.93 11.93
C ARG A 187 14.47 1.68 13.22
N ILE A 188 13.95 2.89 13.43
CA ILE A 188 14.10 3.62 14.69
C ILE A 188 13.41 2.86 15.82
N ASP A 189 12.18 2.40 15.62
CA ASP A 189 11.44 1.63 16.63
C ASP A 189 12.15 0.31 16.97
N ASP A 190 12.57 -0.45 15.95
CA ASP A 190 13.36 -1.68 16.10
C ASP A 190 14.68 -1.43 16.85
N LEU A 191 15.34 -0.29 16.60
CA LEU A 191 16.57 0.07 17.28
C LEU A 191 16.31 0.30 18.78
N LEU A 192 15.28 1.07 19.11
CA LEU A 192 14.90 1.35 20.50
C LEU A 192 14.48 0.07 21.24
N GLU A 193 13.67 -0.77 20.61
CA GLU A 193 13.17 -2.01 21.21
C GLU A 193 14.28 -3.06 21.33
N LYS A 194 14.89 -3.45 20.22
CA LYS A 194 15.74 -4.66 20.15
C LYS A 194 17.16 -4.40 20.63
N ARG A 195 17.73 -3.22 20.36
CA ARG A 195 19.11 -2.91 20.72
C ARG A 195 19.21 -2.21 22.08
N PHE A 196 18.30 -1.28 22.36
CA PHE A 196 18.34 -0.48 23.59
C PHE A 196 17.34 -0.92 24.66
N GLY A 197 16.55 -1.98 24.40
CA GLY A 197 15.72 -2.64 25.40
C GLY A 197 14.53 -1.81 25.89
N VAL A 198 14.08 -0.82 25.11
CA VAL A 198 12.95 0.04 25.48
C VAL A 198 11.65 -0.71 25.23
N SER A 199 11.10 -1.37 26.26
CA SER A 199 9.87 -2.17 26.13
C SER A 199 8.58 -1.34 26.02
N ASP A 200 8.59 -0.10 26.50
CA ASP A 200 7.42 0.80 26.50
C ASP A 200 7.15 1.34 25.08
N ILE A 201 6.09 0.82 24.45
CA ILE A 201 5.67 1.16 23.09
C ILE A 201 5.32 2.65 22.95
N GLU A 202 4.67 3.26 23.95
CA GLU A 202 4.24 4.66 23.86
C GLU A 202 5.43 5.61 23.98
N LYS A 203 6.41 5.28 24.83
CA LYS A 203 7.70 6.00 24.86
C LYS A 203 8.43 5.90 23.52
N ARG A 204 8.49 4.70 22.92
CA ARG A 204 9.15 4.52 21.61
C ARG A 204 8.46 5.32 20.51
N LYS A 205 7.13 5.26 20.42
CA LYS A 205 6.35 6.03 19.43
C LYS A 205 6.58 7.53 19.59
N LYS A 206 6.55 8.06 20.82
CA LYS A 206 6.79 9.48 21.11
C LYS A 206 8.21 9.90 20.72
N CYS A 207 9.21 9.08 21.03
CA CYS A 207 10.60 9.29 20.63
C CYS A 207 10.76 9.30 19.11
N CYS A 208 10.23 8.28 18.43
CA CYS A 208 10.26 8.15 16.98
C CYS A 208 9.58 9.36 16.31
N GLY A 209 8.41 9.76 16.79
CA GLY A 209 7.71 10.96 16.31
C GLY A 209 8.57 12.22 16.37
N LYS A 210 9.17 12.53 17.54
CA LYS A 210 10.08 13.69 17.68
C LYS A 210 11.25 13.67 16.69
N ILE A 211 11.80 12.50 16.41
CA ILE A 211 12.93 12.34 15.48
C ILE A 211 12.49 12.59 14.03
N LEU A 212 11.30 12.11 13.65
CA LEU A 212 10.77 12.26 12.28
C LEU A 212 10.32 13.69 11.97
N GLU A 213 10.04 14.51 13.00
CA GLU A 213 9.74 15.95 12.88
C GLU A 213 10.99 16.83 12.75
N ILE A 214 12.21 16.27 12.76
CA ILE A 214 13.42 17.06 12.57
C ILE A 214 13.44 17.61 11.14
N SER A 215 13.49 18.93 10.99
CA SER A 215 13.53 19.58 9.68
C SER A 215 14.83 20.36 9.42
N SER A 216 15.80 20.35 10.34
CA SER A 216 17.05 21.09 10.15
C SER A 216 18.23 20.43 10.84
N VAL A 217 19.34 20.33 10.10
CA VAL A 217 20.64 19.82 10.58
C VAL A 217 21.09 20.51 11.86
N ASN A 218 20.85 21.83 11.98
CA ASN A 218 21.30 22.62 13.13
C ASN A 218 20.62 22.20 14.45
N SER A 219 19.37 21.75 14.37
CA SER A 219 18.58 21.35 15.55
C SER A 219 18.66 19.85 15.84
N MET A 220 19.15 19.06 14.88
CA MET A 220 19.06 17.60 14.87
C MET A 220 19.65 16.96 16.13
N GLU A 221 20.89 17.30 16.50
CA GLU A 221 21.54 16.68 17.66
C GLU A 221 20.80 16.94 18.97
N HIS A 222 20.36 18.18 19.18
CA HIS A 222 19.64 18.59 20.39
C HIS A 222 18.25 17.95 20.46
N VAL A 223 17.53 17.87 19.33
CA VAL A 223 16.22 17.22 19.28
C VAL A 223 16.34 15.71 19.55
N ILE A 224 17.35 15.05 18.98
CA ILE A 224 17.58 13.61 19.22
C ILE A 224 17.95 13.35 20.68
N ASP A 225 18.84 14.16 21.26
CA ASP A 225 19.22 14.04 22.67
C ASP A 225 17.99 14.14 23.58
N ASN A 226 17.19 15.20 23.42
CA ASN A 226 15.97 15.43 24.18
C ASN A 226 14.84 14.42 23.88
N ALA A 227 14.85 13.77 22.71
CA ALA A 227 13.90 12.71 22.39
C ALA A 227 14.23 11.41 23.11
N LEU A 228 15.53 11.16 23.34
CA LEU A 228 16.05 9.95 23.99
C LEU A 228 16.11 10.07 25.52
N GLN A 229 16.19 11.29 26.05
CA GLN A 229 16.07 11.53 27.50
C GLN A 229 14.81 10.85 28.06
N GLU A 230 14.96 10.14 29.18
CA GLU A 230 13.90 9.35 29.85
C GLU A 230 13.32 8.15 29.05
N VAL A 231 13.83 7.92 27.83
CA VAL A 231 13.47 6.78 26.97
C VAL A 231 14.51 5.68 27.07
N VAL A 232 15.80 6.02 26.97
CA VAL A 232 16.92 5.09 27.11
C VAL A 232 17.66 5.30 28.43
N ALA A 233 18.36 4.27 28.91
CA ALA A 233 19.20 4.39 30.12
C ALA A 233 20.34 5.40 29.90
N GLU A 234 20.73 6.13 30.95
CA GLU A 234 21.76 7.19 30.87
C GLU A 234 23.08 6.71 30.26
N HIS A 235 23.52 5.50 30.61
CA HIS A 235 24.75 4.92 30.06
C HIS A 235 24.65 4.53 28.57
N ILE A 236 23.44 4.39 28.02
CA ILE A 236 23.17 4.07 26.60
C ILE A 236 23.01 5.35 25.77
N LEU A 237 22.56 6.44 26.40
CA LEU A 237 22.17 7.69 25.75
C LEU A 237 23.20 8.21 24.72
N PRO A 238 24.51 8.29 25.00
CA PRO A 238 25.47 8.78 24.02
C PRO A 238 25.53 7.90 22.77
N THR A 239 25.54 6.58 22.92
CA THR A 239 25.58 5.64 21.79
C THR A 239 24.30 5.73 20.96
N ALA A 240 23.14 5.77 21.60
CA ALA A 240 21.86 5.92 20.93
C ALA A 240 21.77 7.23 20.14
N LYS A 241 22.21 8.34 20.75
CA LYS A 241 22.24 9.67 20.14
C LYS A 241 23.06 9.68 18.85
N TYR A 242 24.34 9.32 18.92
CA TYR A 242 25.22 9.41 17.75
C TYR A 242 24.81 8.46 16.64
N GLN A 243 24.26 7.28 16.98
CA GLN A 243 23.73 6.36 15.98
C GLN A 243 22.51 6.94 15.26
N LEU A 244 21.57 7.55 16.00
CA LEU A 244 20.39 8.16 15.40
C LEU A 244 20.72 9.43 14.59
N VAL A 245 21.69 10.23 15.04
CA VAL A 245 22.22 11.37 14.27
C VAL A 245 22.76 10.91 12.91
N ASP A 246 23.62 9.87 12.90
CA ASP A 246 24.14 9.28 11.66
C ASP A 246 23.02 8.73 10.76
N TRP A 247 22.03 8.06 11.36
CA TRP A 247 20.90 7.49 10.63
C TRP A 247 20.01 8.56 9.99
N VAL A 248 19.69 9.64 10.71
CA VAL A 248 18.89 10.77 10.21
C VAL A 248 19.64 11.52 9.11
N ALA A 249 20.93 11.80 9.29
CA ALA A 249 21.75 12.47 8.28
C ALA A 249 21.76 11.71 6.94
N LYS A 250 21.71 10.37 6.98
CA LYS A 250 21.64 9.50 5.80
C LYS A 250 20.30 9.50 5.07
N GLN A 251 19.24 10.09 5.61
CA GLN A 251 17.91 10.11 4.98
C GLN A 251 17.66 11.30 4.05
N GLU A 252 18.64 12.19 3.86
CA GLU A 252 18.61 13.36 2.97
C GLU A 252 17.60 14.47 3.34
N TYR A 253 16.43 14.14 3.91
CA TYR A 253 15.34 15.09 4.16
C TYR A 253 15.74 16.31 5.00
N VAL A 254 16.59 16.12 6.02
CA VAL A 254 17.06 17.20 6.88
C VAL A 254 17.94 18.22 6.14
N HIS A 255 18.61 17.81 5.06
CA HIS A 255 19.40 18.70 4.21
C HIS A 255 18.52 19.51 3.25
N MET A 256 17.28 19.07 3.02
CA MET A 256 16.28 19.75 2.21
C MET A 256 15.39 20.70 3.02
N ASN A 257 15.65 20.84 4.32
CA ASN A 257 14.80 21.55 5.28
C ASN A 257 13.36 21.02 5.36
N LEU A 258 13.18 19.72 5.18
CA LEU A 258 11.88 19.04 5.27
C LEU A 258 11.85 18.16 6.52
N THR A 259 10.67 17.92 7.08
CA THR A 259 10.43 16.78 7.97
C THR A 259 10.48 15.46 7.18
N TYR A 260 10.59 14.32 7.87
CA TYR A 260 10.51 13.02 7.22
C TYR A 260 9.18 12.83 6.47
N TRP A 261 8.07 13.29 7.06
CA TRP A 261 6.73 13.10 6.48
C TRP A 261 6.55 13.89 5.19
N GLU A 262 7.01 15.14 5.15
CA GLU A 262 6.97 15.98 3.94
C GLU A 262 7.83 15.38 2.83
N TYR A 263 9.04 14.91 3.18
CA TYR A 263 9.94 14.26 2.23
C TYR A 263 9.33 12.98 1.63
N ILE A 264 8.82 12.08 2.47
CA ILE A 264 8.21 10.84 1.99
C ILE A 264 6.90 11.10 1.24
N ARG A 265 6.14 12.14 1.58
CA ARG A 265 5.00 12.58 0.78
C ARG A 265 5.44 12.94 -0.65
N GLY A 266 6.54 13.70 -0.80
CA GLY A 266 7.13 13.99 -2.11
C GLY A 266 7.59 12.73 -2.86
N VAL A 267 8.20 11.77 -2.14
CA VAL A 267 8.55 10.45 -2.71
C VAL A 267 7.30 9.71 -3.21
N PHE A 268 6.22 9.67 -2.45
CA PHE A 268 4.96 9.04 -2.90
C PHE A 268 4.37 9.73 -4.11
N LYS A 269 4.40 11.07 -4.19
CA LYS A 269 3.95 11.79 -5.41
C LYS A 269 4.70 11.30 -6.64
N GLN A 270 6.02 11.12 -6.56
CA GLN A 270 6.83 10.57 -7.66
C GLN A 270 6.50 9.10 -7.96
N VAL A 271 6.33 8.26 -6.95
CA VAL A 271 5.90 6.86 -7.11
C VAL A 271 4.54 6.78 -7.83
N ILE A 272 3.59 7.62 -7.44
CA ILE A 272 2.26 7.69 -8.06
C ILE A 272 2.34 8.18 -9.50
N TYR A 273 3.12 9.23 -9.76
CA TYR A 273 3.38 9.71 -11.12
C TYR A 273 3.94 8.62 -12.03
N HIS A 274 4.96 7.89 -11.58
CA HIS A 274 5.59 6.83 -12.37
C HIS A 274 4.64 5.66 -12.65
N ASN A 275 3.82 5.26 -11.67
CA ASN A 275 2.84 4.19 -11.88
C ASN A 275 1.69 4.64 -12.80
N ILE A 276 1.16 5.85 -12.66
CA ILE A 276 0.13 6.37 -13.58
C ILE A 276 0.69 6.50 -15.01
N SER A 277 1.89 7.05 -15.16
CA SER A 277 2.62 7.12 -16.43
C SER A 277 2.83 5.74 -17.06
N LYS A 278 3.15 4.74 -16.24
CA LYS A 278 3.33 3.36 -16.70
C LYS A 278 2.02 2.67 -17.07
N ALA A 279 0.97 2.82 -16.29
CA ALA A 279 -0.35 2.33 -16.66
C ALA A 279 -0.80 2.92 -18.01
N ASN A 280 -0.56 4.21 -18.21
CA ASN A 280 -0.81 4.87 -19.48
C ASN A 280 0.05 4.30 -20.62
N ARG A 281 1.30 3.93 -20.35
CA ARG A 281 2.17 3.22 -21.32
C ARG A 281 1.62 1.84 -21.67
N ILE A 282 1.21 1.07 -20.67
CA ILE A 282 0.70 -0.29 -20.85
C ILE A 282 -0.59 -0.27 -21.69
N GLN A 283 -1.48 0.68 -21.44
CA GLN A 283 -2.78 0.74 -22.10
C GLN A 283 -2.76 1.50 -23.45
N TYR A 284 -1.95 2.55 -23.57
CA TYR A 284 -1.98 3.47 -24.72
C TYR A 284 -0.62 3.70 -25.40
N GLY A 285 0.45 3.01 -24.97
CA GLY A 285 1.79 3.14 -25.54
C GLY A 285 2.53 4.44 -25.21
N GLN A 286 1.98 5.29 -24.32
CA GLN A 286 2.56 6.59 -23.97
C GLN A 286 2.97 6.63 -22.50
N TYR A 287 4.26 6.84 -22.20
CA TYR A 287 4.71 7.00 -20.81
C TYR A 287 4.61 8.44 -20.32
N GLN A 288 5.15 9.39 -21.11
CA GLN A 288 5.19 10.79 -20.70
C GLN A 288 3.79 11.41 -20.72
N ILE A 289 3.43 12.07 -19.63
CA ILE A 289 2.14 12.73 -19.46
C ILE A 289 2.38 14.24 -19.34
N PRO A 290 1.76 15.08 -20.19
CA PRO A 290 1.82 16.52 -20.01
C PRO A 290 1.19 16.91 -18.66
N GLU A 291 1.88 17.73 -17.88
CA GLU A 291 1.46 18.14 -16.52
C GLU A 291 0.00 18.63 -16.46
N HIS A 292 -0.37 19.54 -17.37
CA HIS A 292 -1.73 20.09 -17.47
C HIS A 292 -2.81 19.06 -17.86
N LYS A 293 -2.43 17.85 -18.30
CA LYS A 293 -3.35 16.75 -18.62
C LYS A 293 -3.26 15.59 -17.63
N TYR A 294 -2.46 15.71 -16.57
CA TYR A 294 -2.16 14.60 -15.67
C TYR A 294 -3.42 13.95 -15.10
N LYS A 295 -4.36 14.77 -14.62
CA LYS A 295 -5.66 14.29 -14.13
C LYS A 295 -6.47 13.54 -15.19
N GLY A 296 -6.60 14.09 -16.39
CA GLY A 296 -7.37 13.44 -17.47
C GLY A 296 -6.73 12.14 -17.97
N TYR A 297 -5.39 12.01 -17.86
CA TYR A 297 -4.69 10.77 -18.17
C TYR A 297 -4.86 9.71 -17.09
N PHE A 298 -5.02 10.12 -15.83
CA PHE A 298 -5.37 9.22 -14.74
C PHE A 298 -6.82 8.73 -14.86
N GLU A 299 -7.77 9.64 -15.08
CA GLU A 299 -9.21 9.34 -15.15
C GLU A 299 -9.60 8.43 -16.31
N ARG A 300 -8.77 8.33 -17.37
CA ARG A 300 -9.02 7.44 -18.50
C ARG A 300 -8.47 6.02 -18.33
N LEU A 301 -7.68 5.75 -17.28
CA LEU A 301 -7.10 4.43 -17.07
C LEU A 301 -8.21 3.41 -16.78
N ASP A 302 -8.11 2.24 -17.39
CA ASP A 302 -9.01 1.11 -17.15
C ASP A 302 -8.21 -0.06 -16.57
N LEU A 303 -8.43 -0.34 -15.28
CA LEU A 303 -7.74 -1.41 -14.57
C LEU A 303 -8.07 -2.80 -15.15
N THR A 304 -9.23 -2.98 -15.77
CA THR A 304 -9.61 -4.22 -16.46
C THR A 304 -8.80 -4.40 -17.74
N GLU A 305 -8.63 -3.33 -18.54
CA GLU A 305 -7.80 -3.39 -19.75
C GLU A 305 -6.32 -3.60 -19.41
N ILE A 306 -5.82 -2.95 -18.36
CA ILE A 306 -4.45 -3.18 -17.85
C ILE A 306 -4.28 -4.64 -17.44
N LEU A 307 -5.24 -5.23 -16.71
CA LEU A 307 -5.21 -6.64 -16.32
C LEU A 307 -5.21 -7.58 -17.54
N LYS A 308 -5.99 -7.27 -18.59
CA LYS A 308 -5.97 -8.05 -19.85
C LYS A 308 -4.59 -8.01 -20.50
N VAL A 309 -3.96 -6.85 -20.58
CA VAL A 309 -2.60 -6.71 -21.13
C VAL A 309 -1.59 -7.49 -20.28
N GLN A 310 -1.69 -7.41 -18.95
CA GLN A 310 -0.85 -8.20 -18.04
C GLN A 310 -1.05 -9.70 -18.23
N ASN A 311 -2.30 -10.16 -18.35
CA ASN A 311 -2.61 -11.56 -18.59
C ASN A 311 -1.99 -12.07 -19.90
N LEU A 312 -2.12 -11.27 -20.97
CA LEU A 312 -1.54 -11.60 -22.27
C LEU A 312 0.00 -11.65 -22.22
N ALA A 313 0.65 -10.64 -21.63
CA ALA A 313 2.11 -10.54 -21.55
C ALA A 313 2.74 -11.68 -20.74
N SER A 314 2.01 -12.19 -19.76
CA SER A 314 2.49 -13.21 -18.83
C SER A 314 2.00 -14.64 -19.17
N LYS A 315 1.34 -14.82 -20.32
CA LYS A 315 0.77 -16.10 -20.76
C LYS A 315 1.84 -17.19 -21.01
N ASP A 316 2.96 -16.81 -21.59
CA ASP A 316 4.05 -17.75 -21.88
C ASP A 316 4.92 -17.96 -20.63
N LYS A 317 5.08 -19.23 -20.22
CA LYS A 317 5.79 -19.57 -18.96
C LYS A 317 7.32 -19.40 -19.04
N ILE A 318 7.88 -19.23 -20.23
CA ILE A 318 9.33 -19.20 -20.48
C ILE A 318 9.79 -17.78 -20.85
N THR A 319 9.10 -17.17 -21.80
CA THR A 319 9.41 -15.87 -22.41
C THR A 319 8.47 -14.75 -21.97
N GLY A 320 7.36 -15.10 -21.31
CA GLY A 320 6.42 -14.13 -20.78
C GLY A 320 7.01 -13.34 -19.62
N PHE A 321 6.39 -12.19 -19.37
CA PHE A 321 6.82 -11.27 -18.32
C PHE A 321 5.62 -10.61 -17.65
N ILE A 322 5.85 -10.06 -16.47
CA ILE A 322 4.89 -9.26 -15.71
C ILE A 322 5.42 -7.82 -15.69
N TRP A 323 4.60 -6.87 -16.14
CA TRP A 323 4.93 -5.45 -15.96
C TRP A 323 4.94 -5.14 -14.46
N VAL A 324 5.99 -4.47 -13.99
CA VAL A 324 6.02 -3.96 -12.62
C VAL A 324 5.09 -2.75 -12.52
N LEU A 325 3.97 -2.87 -11.82
CA LEU A 325 2.97 -1.81 -11.67
C LEU A 325 2.27 -1.94 -10.32
N ASN A 326 2.21 -0.87 -9.55
CA ASN A 326 1.47 -0.83 -8.30
C ASN A 326 0.21 0.01 -8.49
N THR A 327 -0.96 -0.61 -8.45
CA THR A 327 -2.23 0.12 -8.65
C THR A 327 -2.85 0.57 -7.33
N CYS A 328 -2.50 -0.05 -6.20
CA CYS A 328 -3.14 0.32 -4.92
C CYS A 328 -2.79 1.73 -4.45
N ILE A 329 -1.62 2.26 -4.83
CA ILE A 329 -1.24 3.66 -4.59
C ILE A 329 -2.10 4.68 -5.37
N TYR A 330 -2.88 4.25 -6.37
CA TYR A 330 -3.87 5.12 -7.03
C TYR A 330 -4.98 5.55 -6.09
N PHE A 331 -5.24 4.79 -5.03
CA PHE A 331 -6.17 5.14 -3.96
C PHE A 331 -5.98 6.59 -3.47
N ILE A 332 -4.75 7.09 -3.39
CA ILE A 332 -4.46 8.48 -2.97
C ILE A 332 -4.99 9.48 -4.01
N ALA A 333 -4.75 9.22 -5.29
CA ALA A 333 -5.19 10.06 -6.40
C ALA A 333 -6.73 10.04 -6.56
N GLU A 334 -7.38 8.89 -6.29
CA GLU A 334 -8.83 8.76 -6.34
C GLU A 334 -9.52 9.42 -5.15
N TYR A 335 -8.94 9.30 -3.96
CA TYR A 335 -9.47 9.95 -2.76
C TYR A 335 -9.52 11.46 -2.94
N ASN A 336 -8.42 12.06 -3.39
CA ASN A 336 -8.38 13.46 -3.80
C ASN A 336 -7.16 13.71 -4.69
N PHE A 337 -7.39 13.93 -5.99
CA PHE A 337 -6.32 14.13 -6.96
C PHE A 337 -5.38 15.30 -6.63
N ARG A 338 -5.85 16.30 -5.85
CA ARG A 338 -4.98 17.42 -5.41
C ARG A 338 -3.84 16.96 -4.50
N LEU A 339 -3.96 15.81 -3.84
CA LEU A 339 -2.90 15.26 -2.98
C LEU A 339 -1.67 14.80 -3.77
N VAL A 340 -1.87 14.48 -5.06
CA VAL A 340 -0.82 13.98 -5.96
C VAL A 340 -0.40 15.01 -7.01
N MET A 341 -1.03 16.18 -7.01
CA MET A 341 -0.54 17.37 -7.72
C MET A 341 0.41 18.14 -6.82
N ASP A 342 1.26 18.98 -7.41
CA ASP A 342 2.26 19.78 -6.68
C ASP A 342 1.67 20.64 -5.56
#